data_AF-A0A2X1XR35-F1
#
_entry.id   AF-A0A2X1XR35-F1
#
_cell.length_a   1.000
_cell.length_b   1.000
_cell.length_c   1.000
_cell.angle_alpha   90.00
_cell.angle_beta   90.00
_cell.angle_gamma   90.00
#
_symmetry.space_group_name_H-M   'P 1'
#
loop_
_entity.id
_entity.type
_entity.pdbx_description
1 polymer ?
#
loop_
_entity_poly.entity_id
_entity_poly.type
_entity_poly.pdbx_seq_one_letter_code
_entity_poly.pdbx_strand_id
1 'polypeptide(L)'
;MHKFRLSAIVVASVLSTNALAENIDLSGRAQSTGITGRDGRDGRDGRDGQLSTEQLKFINGLNEQIRDGKISTNRQFARTNYIINNLETQIRKNIDSNSSNTTKIATNTTSINGLSERIKTGEALTDKYFAQTHDILDKNLAETANNGRLINNLDLVKADAVSTDARFTETRKNIGSNTTKIATNTKSINGLSERIKAGEALTDKYFAQTHDILDKNLAETANNGRLINNLDLIKADAVSTDARFTEARKNIGSNTTKIATNTKSINSLSERIEAGEALTDTRFTETRKNISSNTTKIATNTKSINSLSERIEAGEALTDTRFTETRKNISSNTTKIATNTKSINGLSERITGEAKSTDIRFAQTYKNIGNNTTKIATNTKNVANNTKAIISNSNTLERYGKQLNEHDEKITFLNNKVDRNTGLIKENTYRINKLEHGMSLMAAMSNLTQDDVTMALGYYNGNTALAMGINYALMPNMNVKFSAAADTEFTQTSLGVGIGYSFQ
;
A
#
# COMPACT_ATOMS: atom_id res chain seq x y z
N MET A 1 -111.55 -25.03 61.29
CA MET A 1 -112.96 -25.32 61.66
C MET A 1 -113.17 -26.81 61.48
N HIS A 2 -113.80 -27.63 62.34
CA HIS A 2 -114.05 -27.61 63.80
C HIS A 2 -113.59 -29.01 64.32
N LYS A 3 -113.01 -29.24 65.51
CA LYS A 3 -113.43 -29.01 66.92
C LYS A 3 -114.63 -29.86 67.41
N PHE A 4 -114.34 -31.06 67.94
CA PHE A 4 -114.99 -31.89 69.01
C PHE A 4 -114.33 -33.28 68.96
N ARG A 5 -113.76 -33.95 69.98
CA ARG A 5 -113.40 -33.70 71.41
C ARG A 5 -114.48 -33.86 72.50
N LEU A 6 -114.12 -34.62 73.56
CA LEU A 6 -114.86 -34.97 74.81
C LEU A 6 -116.04 -35.95 74.60
N SER A 7 -116.19 -37.11 75.30
CA SER A 7 -116.15 -37.49 76.74
C SER A 7 -117.57 -37.58 77.33
N ALA A 8 -117.93 -38.41 78.31
CA ALA A 8 -117.36 -39.63 78.93
C ALA A 8 -118.42 -40.17 79.94
N ILE A 9 -118.02 -40.93 80.98
CA ILE A 9 -118.63 -40.92 82.33
C ILE A 9 -120.00 -41.67 82.48
N VAL A 10 -120.12 -42.74 83.31
CA VAL A 10 -120.30 -42.82 84.80
C VAL A 10 -121.80 -42.72 85.21
N VAL A 11 -122.39 -43.44 86.19
CA VAL A 11 -121.86 -44.35 87.24
C VAL A 11 -122.86 -45.45 87.71
N ALA A 12 -122.41 -46.29 88.64
CA ALA A 12 -123.05 -47.45 89.28
C ALA A 12 -124.15 -47.19 90.35
N SER A 13 -124.77 -48.29 90.80
CA SER A 13 -125.15 -48.58 92.20
C SER A 13 -124.87 -50.09 92.46
N VAL A 14 -124.25 -50.62 93.53
CA VAL A 14 -124.02 -50.26 94.96
C VAL A 14 -125.05 -50.87 95.93
N LEU A 15 -124.55 -51.36 97.09
CA LEU A 15 -125.17 -51.93 98.32
C LEU A 15 -124.99 -53.47 98.51
N SER A 16 -124.78 -54.03 99.72
CA SER A 16 -124.24 -53.49 100.99
C SER A 16 -123.97 -54.56 102.10
N THR A 17 -122.73 -54.65 102.60
CA THR A 17 -122.29 -54.70 104.04
C THR A 17 -122.86 -55.64 105.14
N ASN A 18 -121.97 -56.01 106.09
CA ASN A 18 -122.14 -56.20 107.57
C ASN A 18 -122.69 -57.55 108.14
N ALA A 19 -122.40 -57.96 109.40
CA ALA A 19 -121.31 -57.67 110.36
C ALA A 19 -121.41 -58.57 111.65
N LEU A 20 -120.45 -58.41 112.60
CA LEU A 20 -120.37 -58.96 113.99
C LEU A 20 -119.93 -60.45 114.10
N ALA A 21 -119.10 -60.94 115.04
CA ALA A 21 -118.75 -60.59 116.45
C ALA A 21 -119.80 -61.05 117.50
N GLU A 22 -119.49 -61.49 118.73
CA GLU A 22 -118.28 -61.43 119.57
C GLU A 22 -118.34 -62.49 120.73
N ASN A 23 -117.28 -62.67 121.55
CA ASN A 23 -117.31 -63.13 122.97
C ASN A 23 -117.71 -64.61 123.34
N ILE A 24 -117.30 -65.22 124.48
CA ILE A 24 -116.15 -65.06 125.42
C ILE A 24 -115.96 -66.31 126.35
N ASP A 25 -114.85 -66.35 127.11
CA ASP A 25 -114.61 -66.98 128.45
C ASP A 25 -114.00 -68.40 128.71
N LEU A 26 -113.28 -68.45 129.86
CA LEU A 26 -112.80 -69.53 130.76
C LEU A 26 -111.97 -70.75 130.25
N SER A 27 -111.16 -71.42 131.12
CA SER A 27 -109.83 -71.01 131.64
C SER A 27 -109.17 -72.06 132.56
N GLY A 28 -107.85 -72.31 132.42
CA GLY A 28 -106.95 -72.83 133.48
C GLY A 28 -106.54 -74.32 133.45
N ARG A 29 -105.49 -74.77 134.16
CA ARG A 29 -104.33 -74.05 134.78
C ARG A 29 -103.21 -75.02 135.26
N ALA A 30 -101.94 -74.59 135.19
CA ALA A 30 -100.73 -75.19 135.83
C ALA A 30 -100.32 -76.62 135.38
N GLN A 31 -99.16 -77.22 135.72
CA GLN A 31 -97.97 -76.75 136.48
C GLN A 31 -96.64 -77.25 135.83
N SER A 32 -95.56 -77.55 136.58
CA SER A 32 -94.21 -77.88 136.02
C SER A 32 -93.26 -78.54 137.06
N THR A 33 -92.04 -78.92 136.61
CA THR A 33 -90.81 -79.36 137.35
C THR A 33 -90.84 -80.70 138.11
N GLY A 34 -89.75 -81.49 138.21
CA GLY A 34 -88.37 -81.36 137.71
C GLY A 34 -87.47 -82.58 138.07
N ILE A 35 -86.15 -82.54 137.80
CA ILE A 35 -85.17 -83.58 138.21
C ILE A 35 -84.27 -83.06 139.34
N THR A 36 -84.29 -83.72 140.50
CA THR A 36 -83.19 -83.89 141.48
C THR A 36 -83.71 -84.69 142.67
N GLY A 37 -82.92 -85.62 143.23
CA GLY A 37 -83.26 -86.28 144.50
C GLY A 37 -82.84 -87.75 144.59
N ARG A 38 -81.93 -88.02 145.52
CA ARG A 38 -81.63 -89.36 146.06
C ARG A 38 -81.76 -89.28 147.59
N ASP A 39 -81.93 -90.45 148.20
CA ASP A 39 -81.75 -90.72 149.64
C ASP A 39 -82.80 -90.16 150.63
N GLY A 40 -82.99 -90.88 151.76
CA GLY A 40 -84.07 -90.69 152.75
C GLY A 40 -85.36 -91.43 152.37
N ARG A 41 -85.55 -92.74 152.62
CA ARG A 41 -85.19 -93.64 153.75
C ARG A 41 -86.04 -93.39 155.01
N ASP A 42 -86.53 -94.51 155.58
CA ASP A 42 -87.40 -94.64 156.78
C ASP A 42 -88.82 -94.04 156.62
N GLY A 43 -89.92 -94.62 157.15
CA GLY A 43 -90.15 -95.90 157.86
C GLY A 43 -91.07 -96.87 157.08
N ARG A 44 -91.46 -98.06 157.57
CA ARG A 44 -91.97 -98.42 158.92
C ARG A 44 -93.21 -97.58 159.29
N ASP A 45 -94.41 -98.15 159.50
CA ASP A 45 -94.85 -99.55 159.65
C ASP A 45 -96.24 -99.76 158.99
N GLY A 46 -96.73 -100.96 158.66
CA GLY A 46 -96.18 -102.31 158.81
C GLY A 46 -97.30 -103.33 159.13
N ARG A 47 -97.00 -104.64 159.08
CA ARG A 47 -97.88 -105.82 159.38
C ARG A 47 -99.03 -106.08 158.39
N ASP A 48 -99.36 -107.30 157.97
CA ASP A 48 -98.70 -108.64 157.94
C ASP A 48 -99.19 -109.30 156.61
N GLY A 49 -98.57 -110.25 155.91
CA GLY A 49 -97.82 -111.45 156.28
C GLY A 49 -98.53 -112.68 155.65
N GLN A 50 -97.89 -113.81 155.30
CA GLN A 50 -96.47 -114.12 155.12
C GLN A 50 -96.33 -115.48 154.39
N LEU A 51 -95.12 -115.86 153.97
CA LEU A 51 -94.69 -117.26 154.01
C LEU A 51 -93.32 -117.36 154.71
N SER A 52 -93.22 -118.31 155.64
CA SER A 52 -92.00 -118.84 156.26
C SER A 52 -92.25 -120.34 156.49
N THR A 53 -91.33 -121.28 156.26
CA THR A 53 -89.91 -121.36 156.65
C THR A 53 -89.70 -121.73 158.12
N GLU A 54 -90.17 -122.92 158.49
CA GLU A 54 -89.17 -124.00 158.64
C GLU A 54 -88.89 -124.55 157.21
N GLN A 55 -87.66 -124.81 156.77
CA GLN A 55 -86.35 -124.84 157.44
C GLN A 55 -85.29 -124.18 156.55
N LEU A 56 -84.39 -123.36 157.10
CA LEU A 56 -83.17 -122.95 156.39
C LEU A 56 -81.92 -123.19 157.25
N LYS A 57 -81.28 -124.33 156.95
CA LYS A 57 -79.88 -124.72 157.16
C LYS A 57 -79.08 -124.06 158.29
N PHE A 58 -78.53 -124.95 159.11
CA PHE A 58 -77.17 -124.83 159.66
C PHE A 58 -76.16 -124.50 158.54
N ILE A 59 -75.54 -123.31 158.57
CA ILE A 59 -74.35 -122.98 157.78
C ILE A 59 -73.13 -123.14 158.69
N ASN A 60 -72.60 -124.36 158.68
CA ASN A 60 -71.25 -124.80 159.02
C ASN A 60 -71.18 -126.30 158.64
N GLY A 61 -70.05 -126.90 158.28
CA GLY A 61 -68.67 -126.41 158.43
C GLY A 61 -68.04 -127.05 159.65
N LEU A 62 -67.54 -128.29 159.48
CA LEU A 62 -67.19 -129.26 160.53
C LEU A 62 -68.47 -129.82 161.21
N ASN A 63 -68.95 -131.07 161.08
CA ASN A 63 -68.54 -132.36 160.45
C ASN A 63 -69.86 -133.17 160.11
N GLU A 64 -70.00 -134.31 159.40
CA GLU A 64 -69.12 -135.21 158.62
C GLU A 64 -69.91 -136.22 157.71
N GLN A 65 -69.18 -137.00 156.89
CA GLN A 65 -69.40 -138.39 156.40
C GLN A 65 -70.68 -138.93 155.69
N ILE A 66 -70.41 -139.60 154.54
CA ILE A 66 -70.92 -140.94 154.06
C ILE A 66 -72.16 -141.10 153.13
N ARG A 67 -71.88 -141.73 151.95
CA ARG A 67 -72.68 -142.57 150.99
C ARG A 67 -74.00 -141.99 150.42
N ASP A 68 -74.34 -142.17 149.14
CA ASP A 68 -73.66 -142.71 147.93
C ASP A 68 -74.36 -142.08 146.68
N GLY A 69 -74.06 -142.32 145.39
CA GLY A 69 -73.21 -143.29 144.67
C GLY A 69 -74.02 -143.99 143.56
N LYS A 70 -73.53 -144.53 142.43
CA LYS A 70 -72.23 -144.67 141.71
C LYS A 70 -72.62 -144.96 140.20
N ILE A 71 -71.92 -145.51 139.20
CA ILE A 71 -70.61 -146.15 138.88
C ILE A 71 -70.49 -146.10 137.30
N SER A 72 -69.44 -146.35 136.52
CA SER A 72 -67.99 -146.66 136.63
C SER A 72 -67.29 -146.29 135.30
N THR A 73 -65.96 -146.40 135.18
CA THR A 73 -65.16 -146.18 133.94
C THR A 73 -64.11 -147.27 133.71
N ASN A 74 -63.75 -147.55 132.44
CA ASN A 74 -62.39 -147.94 131.98
C ASN A 74 -62.29 -148.30 130.47
N ARG A 75 -63.41 -148.57 129.77
CA ARG A 75 -63.40 -148.93 128.33
C ARG A 75 -63.12 -147.72 127.39
N GLN A 76 -62.41 -146.71 127.89
CA GLN A 76 -62.61 -145.29 127.56
C GLN A 76 -61.39 -144.59 126.92
N PHE A 77 -60.28 -145.29 126.71
CA PHE A 77 -59.10 -144.76 125.99
C PHE A 77 -59.01 -145.27 124.55
N ALA A 78 -59.14 -146.57 124.31
CA ALA A 78 -58.97 -147.14 122.96
C ALA A 78 -60.07 -146.72 121.96
N ARG A 79 -61.32 -146.48 122.42
CA ARG A 79 -62.40 -145.98 121.56
C ARG A 79 -62.18 -144.53 121.09
N THR A 80 -61.45 -143.73 121.86
CA THR A 80 -61.36 -142.28 121.67
C THR A 80 -60.61 -141.91 120.39
N ASN A 81 -59.49 -142.58 120.08
CA ASN A 81 -58.74 -142.31 118.84
C ASN A 81 -59.47 -142.75 117.56
N TYR A 82 -60.26 -143.83 117.58
CA TYR A 82 -61.03 -144.27 116.41
C TYR A 82 -62.19 -143.31 116.07
N ILE A 83 -62.70 -142.57 117.06
CA ILE A 83 -63.74 -141.57 116.87
C ILE A 83 -63.17 -140.26 116.29
N ILE A 84 -61.92 -139.89 116.62
CA ILE A 84 -61.29 -138.65 116.12
C ILE A 84 -61.14 -138.64 114.58
N ASN A 85 -60.66 -139.72 113.96
CA ASN A 85 -60.56 -139.79 112.49
C ASN A 85 -61.93 -139.86 111.78
N ASN A 86 -62.97 -140.33 112.47
CA ASN A 86 -64.34 -140.24 111.97
C ASN A 86 -64.87 -138.80 112.01
N LEU A 87 -64.54 -138.03 113.04
CA LEU A 87 -64.90 -136.60 113.13
C LEU A 87 -64.25 -135.78 112.01
N GLU A 88 -62.96 -135.98 111.69
CA GLU A 88 -62.30 -135.20 110.63
C GLU A 88 -62.92 -135.48 109.24
N THR A 89 -63.30 -136.74 108.98
CA THR A 89 -63.99 -137.14 107.74
C THR A 89 -65.41 -136.56 107.64
N GLN A 90 -66.07 -136.30 108.78
CA GLN A 90 -67.36 -135.61 108.82
C GLN A 90 -67.23 -134.09 108.66
N ILE A 91 -66.15 -133.48 109.17
CA ILE A 91 -65.90 -132.04 109.06
C ILE A 91 -65.78 -131.60 107.59
N ARG A 92 -65.07 -132.33 106.72
CA ARG A 92 -64.97 -131.97 105.29
C ARG A 92 -66.31 -132.07 104.57
N LYS A 93 -67.12 -133.10 104.85
CA LYS A 93 -68.48 -133.23 104.31
C LYS A 93 -69.40 -132.07 104.71
N ASN A 94 -69.18 -131.46 105.88
CA ASN A 94 -69.92 -130.27 106.31
C ASN A 94 -69.50 -129.00 105.53
N ILE A 95 -68.25 -128.90 105.05
CA ILE A 95 -67.78 -127.76 104.25
C ILE A 95 -68.39 -127.79 102.85
N ASP A 96 -68.32 -128.92 102.14
CA ASP A 96 -68.89 -129.04 100.78
C ASP A 96 -70.42 -128.88 100.80
N SER A 97 -71.08 -129.38 101.84
CA SER A 97 -72.51 -129.14 102.08
C SER A 97 -72.83 -127.64 102.25
N ASN A 98 -71.94 -126.87 102.87
CA ASN A 98 -72.14 -125.43 103.08
C ASN A 98 -71.85 -124.61 101.81
N SER A 99 -70.94 -125.06 100.93
CA SER A 99 -70.79 -124.49 99.58
C SER A 99 -72.06 -124.67 98.73
N SER A 100 -72.76 -125.81 98.89
CA SER A 100 -74.05 -126.07 98.24
C SER A 100 -75.16 -125.08 98.66
N ASN A 101 -75.05 -124.43 99.83
CA ASN A 101 -76.03 -123.44 100.29
C ASN A 101 -76.02 -122.18 99.42
N THR A 102 -74.85 -121.68 99.00
CA THR A 102 -74.74 -120.45 98.20
C THR A 102 -75.50 -120.56 96.88
N THR A 103 -75.31 -121.65 96.13
CA THR A 103 -75.95 -121.84 94.82
C THR A 103 -77.44 -122.17 94.93
N LYS A 104 -77.86 -122.93 95.95
CA LYS A 104 -79.29 -123.25 96.15
C LYS A 104 -80.13 -122.07 96.64
N ILE A 105 -79.55 -121.16 97.42
CA ILE A 105 -80.23 -119.91 97.84
C ILE A 105 -80.54 -119.04 96.60
N ALA A 106 -79.59 -118.91 95.67
CA ALA A 106 -79.77 -118.16 94.44
C ALA A 106 -80.95 -118.70 93.58
N THR A 107 -81.07 -120.02 93.43
CA THR A 107 -82.18 -120.63 92.66
C THR A 107 -83.52 -120.56 93.39
N ASN A 108 -83.55 -120.76 94.71
CA ASN A 108 -84.80 -120.72 95.49
C ASN A 108 -85.45 -119.33 95.52
N THR A 109 -84.65 -118.26 95.42
CA THR A 109 -85.15 -116.88 95.30
C THR A 109 -86.05 -116.72 94.07
N THR A 110 -85.68 -117.34 92.96
CA THR A 110 -86.45 -117.30 91.71
C THR A 110 -87.76 -118.12 91.80
N SER A 111 -87.78 -119.21 92.57
CA SER A 111 -88.98 -120.06 92.71
C SER A 111 -90.03 -119.52 93.69
N ILE A 112 -89.62 -118.78 94.73
CA ILE A 112 -90.56 -118.20 95.71
C ILE A 112 -91.44 -117.12 95.07
N ASN A 113 -90.86 -116.30 94.18
CA ASN A 113 -91.61 -115.28 93.41
C ASN A 113 -92.71 -115.87 92.50
N GLY A 114 -92.74 -117.19 92.25
CA GLY A 114 -93.79 -117.87 91.49
C GLY A 114 -94.87 -118.57 92.32
N LEU A 115 -94.77 -118.58 93.66
CA LEU A 115 -95.56 -119.50 94.50
C LEU A 115 -96.44 -118.85 95.59
N SER A 116 -96.52 -117.52 95.69
CA SER A 116 -97.46 -116.85 96.61
C SER A 116 -98.39 -115.80 96.00
N GLU A 117 -98.39 -115.63 94.68
CA GLU A 117 -99.58 -115.18 93.92
C GLU A 117 -100.83 -116.05 94.22
N ARG A 118 -100.60 -117.32 94.60
CA ARG A 118 -101.65 -118.27 95.02
C ARG A 118 -102.07 -118.16 96.49
N ILE A 119 -101.45 -117.28 97.28
CA ILE A 119 -101.84 -117.00 98.66
C ILE A 119 -102.58 -115.66 98.68
N LYS A 120 -103.86 -115.70 99.07
CA LYS A 120 -104.66 -114.53 99.50
C LYS A 120 -104.83 -113.41 98.44
N THR A 121 -105.76 -113.43 97.47
CA THR A 121 -106.84 -114.36 97.04
C THR A 121 -107.81 -114.91 98.09
N GLY A 122 -107.44 -115.93 98.87
CA GLY A 122 -108.23 -116.44 100.00
C GLY A 122 -108.65 -115.44 101.11
N GLU A 123 -108.10 -114.21 101.17
CA GLU A 123 -108.64 -113.13 102.04
C GLU A 123 -109.72 -112.29 101.33
N ALA A 124 -109.86 -112.39 100.01
CA ALA A 124 -110.87 -111.68 99.23
C ALA A 124 -112.28 -112.31 99.29
N LEU A 125 -112.69 -112.81 100.47
CA LEU A 125 -114.03 -113.39 100.71
C LEU A 125 -114.69 -112.94 102.01
N THR A 126 -113.97 -112.70 103.10
CA THR A 126 -114.59 -112.25 104.37
C THR A 126 -114.92 -110.75 104.32
N ASP A 127 -113.97 -109.92 103.88
CA ASP A 127 -114.20 -108.49 103.59
C ASP A 127 -115.22 -108.28 102.45
N LYS A 128 -115.46 -109.32 101.64
CA LYS A 128 -116.31 -109.27 100.45
C LYS A 128 -117.81 -109.34 100.75
N TYR A 129 -118.23 -109.76 101.96
CA TYR A 129 -119.65 -110.10 102.21
C TYR A 129 -120.45 -109.15 103.12
N PHE A 130 -119.84 -108.41 104.07
CA PHE A 130 -120.58 -107.36 104.78
C PHE A 130 -120.39 -105.95 104.21
N ALA A 131 -119.33 -105.73 103.42
CA ALA A 131 -119.26 -104.59 102.52
C ALA A 131 -120.50 -104.51 101.61
N GLN A 132 -121.01 -105.66 101.14
CA GLN A 132 -122.20 -105.72 100.29
C GLN A 132 -123.49 -105.22 100.96
N THR A 133 -123.61 -105.23 102.29
CA THR A 133 -124.87 -104.84 102.96
C THR A 133 -124.95 -103.33 103.22
N HIS A 134 -123.82 -102.69 103.57
CA HIS A 134 -123.79 -101.22 103.71
C HIS A 134 -123.79 -100.53 102.33
N ASP A 135 -123.07 -101.09 101.35
CA ASP A 135 -123.01 -100.61 99.96
C ASP A 135 -124.38 -100.62 99.26
N ILE A 136 -125.33 -101.48 99.67
CA ILE A 136 -126.72 -101.46 99.17
C ILE A 136 -127.54 -100.31 99.78
N LEU A 137 -127.32 -99.96 101.05
CA LEU A 137 -128.04 -98.88 101.72
C LEU A 137 -127.59 -97.50 101.22
N ASP A 138 -126.29 -97.29 101.01
CA ASP A 138 -125.79 -96.03 100.45
C ASP A 138 -126.06 -95.89 98.95
N LYS A 139 -126.04 -96.98 98.16
CA LYS A 139 -126.37 -96.93 96.71
C LYS A 139 -127.83 -96.58 96.43
N ASN A 140 -128.77 -97.12 97.22
CA ASN A 140 -130.19 -96.80 97.02
C ASN A 140 -130.52 -95.33 97.36
N LEU A 141 -129.74 -94.66 98.22
CA LEU A 141 -129.86 -93.22 98.46
C LEU A 141 -129.15 -92.37 97.38
N ALA A 142 -128.14 -92.94 96.70
CA ALA A 142 -127.45 -92.30 95.58
C ALA A 142 -128.23 -92.37 94.25
N GLU A 143 -129.05 -93.41 94.03
CA GLU A 143 -129.67 -93.65 92.71
C GLU A 143 -130.78 -92.65 92.36
N THR A 144 -131.53 -92.12 93.35
CA THR A 144 -132.54 -91.07 93.10
C THR A 144 -131.93 -89.75 92.61
N ALA A 145 -130.65 -89.48 92.92
CA ALA A 145 -129.92 -88.33 92.39
C ALA A 145 -129.42 -88.55 90.94
N ASN A 146 -129.34 -89.79 90.47
CA ASN A 146 -128.69 -90.12 89.21
C ASN A 146 -129.54 -89.76 87.98
N ASN A 147 -130.87 -89.81 88.08
CA ASN A 147 -131.77 -89.35 87.01
C ASN A 147 -131.64 -87.85 86.70
N GLY A 148 -131.16 -87.03 87.65
CA GLY A 148 -130.81 -85.63 87.39
C GLY A 148 -129.58 -85.45 86.49
N ARG A 149 -128.63 -86.40 86.52
CA ARG A 149 -127.39 -86.34 85.72
C ARG A 149 -127.61 -86.70 84.25
N LEU A 150 -128.59 -87.54 83.95
CA LEU A 150 -128.92 -87.95 82.58
C LEU A 150 -129.42 -86.79 81.71
N ILE A 151 -130.10 -85.79 82.29
CA ILE A 151 -130.54 -84.60 81.56
C ILE A 151 -129.34 -83.69 81.21
N ASN A 152 -128.46 -83.39 82.17
CA ASN A 152 -127.28 -82.55 81.93
C ASN A 152 -126.30 -83.15 80.91
N ASN A 153 -126.18 -84.48 80.84
CA ASN A 153 -125.34 -85.13 79.83
C ASN A 153 -125.88 -84.94 78.39
N LEU A 154 -127.19 -84.76 78.19
CA LEU A 154 -127.76 -84.59 76.85
C LEU A 154 -127.37 -83.24 76.22
N ASP A 155 -127.27 -82.18 77.03
CA ASP A 155 -126.85 -80.86 76.54
C ASP A 155 -125.32 -80.75 76.37
N LEU A 156 -124.53 -81.49 77.16
CA LEU A 156 -123.09 -81.64 76.90
C LEU A 156 -122.81 -82.35 75.56
N VAL A 157 -123.58 -83.38 75.20
CA VAL A 157 -123.45 -84.06 73.90
C VAL A 157 -123.85 -83.14 72.73
N LYS A 158 -124.86 -82.27 72.90
CA LYS A 158 -125.18 -81.23 71.90
C LYS A 158 -124.04 -80.21 71.75
N ALA A 159 -123.41 -79.80 72.85
CA ALA A 159 -122.29 -78.87 72.82
C ALA A 159 -121.07 -79.44 72.06
N ASP A 160 -120.75 -80.72 72.25
CA ASP A 160 -119.61 -81.36 71.58
C ASP A 160 -119.86 -81.63 70.09
N ALA A 161 -121.12 -81.87 69.69
CA ALA A 161 -121.51 -81.91 68.28
C ALA A 161 -121.26 -80.56 67.57
N VAL A 162 -121.63 -79.45 68.20
CA VAL A 162 -121.37 -78.08 67.68
C VAL A 162 -119.87 -77.76 67.68
N SER A 163 -119.13 -78.17 68.71
CA SER A 163 -117.66 -78.08 68.78
C SER A 163 -116.98 -78.80 67.61
N THR A 164 -117.47 -79.98 67.25
CA THR A 164 -116.89 -80.81 66.18
C THR A 164 -117.13 -80.21 64.79
N ASP A 165 -118.33 -79.71 64.49
CA ASP A 165 -118.60 -79.05 63.20
C ASP A 165 -117.84 -77.71 63.05
N ALA A 166 -117.70 -76.95 64.14
CA ALA A 166 -116.85 -75.75 64.15
C ALA A 166 -115.38 -76.08 63.78
N ARG A 167 -114.83 -77.18 64.33
CA ARG A 167 -113.47 -77.65 64.02
C ARG A 167 -113.32 -78.13 62.57
N PHE A 168 -114.32 -78.79 62.00
CA PHE A 168 -114.31 -79.17 60.58
C PHE A 168 -114.44 -77.96 59.65
N THR A 169 -115.27 -76.98 60.01
CA THR A 169 -115.43 -75.72 59.27
C THR A 169 -114.14 -74.91 59.25
N GLU A 170 -113.48 -74.74 60.41
CA GLU A 170 -112.20 -74.03 60.50
C GLU A 170 -111.07 -74.80 59.78
N THR A 171 -111.06 -76.14 59.81
CA THR A 171 -110.12 -76.95 59.01
C THR A 171 -110.30 -76.71 57.50
N ARG A 172 -111.55 -76.72 57.01
CA ARG A 172 -111.89 -76.48 55.59
C ARG A 172 -111.48 -75.07 55.14
N LYS A 173 -111.67 -74.08 56.02
CA LYS A 173 -111.27 -72.67 55.83
C LYS A 173 -109.75 -72.49 55.81
N ASN A 174 -109.00 -73.21 56.63
CA ASN A 174 -107.54 -73.21 56.61
C ASN A 174 -106.96 -73.90 55.35
N ILE A 175 -107.58 -75.00 54.88
CA ILE A 175 -107.24 -75.61 53.58
C ILE A 175 -107.46 -74.59 52.45
N GLY A 176 -108.63 -73.95 52.40
CA GLY A 176 -108.91 -72.89 51.41
C GLY A 176 -107.88 -71.75 51.46
N SER A 177 -107.56 -71.23 52.66
CA SER A 177 -106.53 -70.21 52.86
C SER A 177 -105.16 -70.64 52.33
N ASN A 178 -104.76 -71.89 52.55
CA ASN A 178 -103.49 -72.41 52.08
C ASN A 178 -103.47 -72.64 50.56
N THR A 179 -104.58 -73.08 49.94
CA THR A 179 -104.73 -73.10 48.48
C THR A 179 -104.60 -71.70 47.87
N THR A 180 -105.21 -70.68 48.49
CA THR A 180 -105.02 -69.28 48.07
C THR A 180 -103.56 -68.83 48.20
N LYS A 181 -102.89 -69.12 49.34
CA LYS A 181 -101.45 -68.80 49.54
C LYS A 181 -100.56 -69.47 48.51
N ILE A 182 -100.82 -70.73 48.15
CA ILE A 182 -100.06 -71.45 47.11
C ILE A 182 -100.25 -70.77 45.76
N ALA A 183 -101.49 -70.41 45.36
CA ALA A 183 -101.75 -69.68 44.13
C ALA A 183 -101.07 -68.29 44.11
N THR A 184 -101.08 -67.57 45.24
CA THR A 184 -100.33 -66.31 45.41
C THR A 184 -98.83 -66.53 45.26
N ASN A 185 -98.27 -67.54 45.91
CA ASN A 185 -96.83 -67.86 45.84
C ASN A 185 -96.40 -68.22 44.42
N THR A 186 -97.16 -69.04 43.68
CA THR A 186 -96.89 -69.35 42.28
C THR A 186 -96.90 -68.08 41.41
N LYS A 187 -97.86 -67.17 41.63
CA LYS A 187 -97.92 -65.88 40.93
C LYS A 187 -96.72 -64.99 41.28
N SER A 188 -96.27 -64.99 42.53
CA SER A 188 -95.06 -64.28 42.98
C SER A 188 -93.77 -64.89 42.43
N ILE A 189 -93.65 -66.22 42.35
CA ILE A 189 -92.49 -66.91 41.76
C ILE A 189 -92.39 -66.61 40.26
N ASN A 190 -93.50 -66.64 39.52
CA ASN A 190 -93.51 -66.25 38.11
C ASN A 190 -93.15 -64.76 37.95
N GLY A 191 -93.67 -63.89 38.81
CA GLY A 191 -93.29 -62.47 38.84
C GLY A 191 -91.82 -62.22 39.22
N LEU A 192 -91.20 -63.10 40.00
CA LEU A 192 -89.76 -63.06 40.27
C LEU A 192 -88.94 -63.58 39.08
N SER A 193 -89.39 -64.63 38.40
CA SER A 193 -88.74 -65.17 37.18
C SER A 193 -88.68 -64.14 36.06
N GLU A 194 -89.78 -63.45 35.75
CA GLU A 194 -89.78 -62.37 34.75
C GLU A 194 -88.94 -61.15 35.20
N ARG A 195 -88.86 -60.87 36.51
CA ARG A 195 -87.95 -59.85 37.05
C ARG A 195 -86.47 -60.25 36.97
N ILE A 196 -86.15 -61.54 37.05
CA ILE A 196 -84.79 -62.06 36.85
C ILE A 196 -84.39 -61.89 35.38
N LYS A 197 -85.22 -62.34 34.43
CA LYS A 197 -84.99 -62.12 32.98
C LYS A 197 -84.82 -60.64 32.63
N ALA A 198 -85.63 -59.77 33.23
CA ALA A 198 -85.51 -58.32 33.04
C ALA A 198 -84.20 -57.76 33.65
N GLY A 199 -83.72 -58.34 34.76
CA GLY A 199 -82.42 -58.02 35.37
C GLY A 199 -81.23 -58.50 34.55
N GLU A 200 -81.32 -59.70 33.97
CA GLU A 200 -80.34 -60.26 33.02
C GLU A 200 -80.25 -59.38 31.77
N ALA A 201 -81.38 -59.09 31.11
CA ALA A 201 -81.42 -58.21 29.94
C ALA A 201 -80.98 -56.76 30.23
N LEU A 202 -81.18 -56.24 31.45
CA LEU A 202 -80.60 -54.98 31.88
C LEU A 202 -79.09 -55.08 32.09
N THR A 203 -78.60 -56.20 32.65
CA THR A 203 -77.16 -56.46 32.85
C THR A 203 -76.44 -56.54 31.51
N ASP A 204 -76.95 -57.32 30.55
CA ASP A 204 -76.41 -57.41 29.19
C ASP A 204 -76.40 -56.04 28.49
N LYS A 205 -77.48 -55.25 28.64
CA LYS A 205 -77.55 -53.89 28.11
C LYS A 205 -76.49 -52.97 28.72
N TYR A 206 -76.29 -53.01 30.04
CA TYR A 206 -75.25 -52.20 30.70
C TYR A 206 -73.83 -52.69 30.37
N PHE A 207 -73.63 -54.00 30.19
CA PHE A 207 -72.35 -54.58 29.80
C PHE A 207 -71.98 -54.19 28.36
N ALA A 208 -72.95 -54.28 27.44
CA ALA A 208 -72.82 -53.78 26.08
C ALA A 208 -72.53 -52.27 26.06
N GLN A 209 -73.28 -51.45 26.80
CA GLN A 209 -73.01 -50.01 26.93
C GLN A 209 -71.61 -49.71 27.52
N THR A 210 -71.12 -50.54 28.42
CA THR A 210 -69.77 -50.40 29.01
C THR A 210 -68.68 -50.70 27.98
N HIS A 211 -68.83 -51.76 27.19
CA HIS A 211 -67.97 -52.02 26.03
C HIS A 211 -68.02 -50.88 25.00
N ASP A 212 -69.22 -50.42 24.66
CA ASP A 212 -69.46 -49.32 23.72
C ASP A 212 -68.76 -48.01 24.18
N ILE A 213 -68.60 -47.80 25.49
CA ILE A 213 -67.85 -46.67 26.07
C ILE A 213 -66.33 -46.96 26.08
N LEU A 214 -65.91 -48.17 26.45
CA LEU A 214 -64.49 -48.54 26.47
C LEU A 214 -63.85 -48.47 25.08
N ASP A 215 -64.55 -48.95 24.04
CA ASP A 215 -64.06 -48.91 22.65
C ASP A 215 -63.96 -47.47 22.13
N LYS A 216 -64.92 -46.60 22.50
CA LYS A 216 -64.85 -45.16 22.20
C LYS A 216 -63.68 -44.48 22.93
N ASN A 217 -63.50 -44.77 24.22
CA ASN A 217 -62.38 -44.24 25.01
C ASN A 217 -61.01 -44.72 24.49
N LEU A 218 -60.93 -45.95 24.00
CA LEU A 218 -59.72 -46.51 23.38
C LEU A 218 -59.42 -45.83 22.03
N ALA A 219 -60.44 -45.62 21.19
CA ALA A 219 -60.32 -44.88 19.94
C ALA A 219 -59.93 -43.41 20.17
N GLU A 220 -60.52 -42.75 21.19
CA GLU A 220 -60.15 -41.40 21.59
C GLU A 220 -58.72 -41.33 22.14
N THR A 221 -58.30 -42.31 22.94
CA THR A 221 -56.90 -42.41 23.44
C THR A 221 -55.92 -42.55 22.28
N ALA A 222 -56.23 -43.38 21.29
CA ALA A 222 -55.42 -43.53 20.08
C ALA A 222 -55.39 -42.23 19.24
N ASN A 223 -56.50 -41.52 19.13
CA ASN A 223 -56.56 -40.21 18.48
C ASN A 223 -55.72 -39.16 19.22
N ASN A 224 -55.82 -39.11 20.56
CA ASN A 224 -55.05 -38.20 21.41
C ASN A 224 -53.54 -38.48 21.30
N GLY A 225 -53.12 -39.75 21.22
CA GLY A 225 -51.73 -40.11 20.90
C GLY A 225 -51.25 -39.58 19.54
N ARG A 226 -52.10 -39.60 18.51
CA ARG A 226 -51.80 -39.00 17.19
C ARG A 226 -51.72 -37.47 17.27
N LEU A 227 -52.60 -36.82 18.03
CA LEU A 227 -52.58 -35.37 18.25
C LEU A 227 -51.33 -34.91 19.02
N ILE A 228 -50.88 -35.67 20.02
CA ILE A 228 -49.63 -35.42 20.75
C ILE A 228 -48.43 -35.52 19.82
N ASN A 229 -48.32 -36.61 19.02
CA ASN A 229 -47.24 -36.76 18.05
C ASN A 229 -47.22 -35.62 17.01
N ASN A 230 -48.39 -35.19 16.52
CA ASN A 230 -48.49 -34.04 15.62
C ASN A 230 -48.02 -32.74 16.29
N LEU A 231 -48.39 -32.51 17.56
CA LEU A 231 -47.99 -31.34 18.33
C LEU A 231 -46.46 -31.30 18.54
N ASP A 232 -45.82 -32.44 18.80
CA ASP A 232 -44.37 -32.51 18.99
C ASP A 232 -43.59 -32.34 17.68
N LEU A 233 -44.13 -32.84 16.55
CA LEU A 233 -43.60 -32.51 15.21
C LEU A 233 -43.71 -31.00 14.90
N ILE A 234 -44.83 -30.36 15.25
CA ILE A 234 -45.02 -28.91 15.09
C ILE A 234 -44.02 -28.11 15.96
N LYS A 235 -43.76 -28.53 17.21
CA LYS A 235 -42.73 -27.91 18.05
C LYS A 235 -41.34 -28.04 17.42
N ALA A 236 -40.99 -29.21 16.89
CA ALA A 236 -39.69 -29.45 16.26
C ALA A 236 -39.50 -28.59 15.00
N ASP A 237 -40.51 -28.46 14.14
CA ASP A 237 -40.45 -27.61 12.96
C ASP A 237 -40.40 -26.11 13.31
N ALA A 238 -41.12 -25.68 14.35
CA ALA A 238 -41.04 -24.30 14.85
C ALA A 238 -39.63 -23.94 15.36
N VAL A 239 -38.98 -24.84 16.11
CA VAL A 239 -37.60 -24.66 16.59
C VAL A 239 -36.61 -24.66 15.42
N SER A 240 -36.76 -25.57 14.45
CA SER A 240 -35.98 -25.60 13.21
C SER A 240 -36.13 -24.29 12.41
N THR A 241 -37.34 -23.76 12.35
CA THR A 241 -37.68 -22.53 11.63
C THR A 241 -37.13 -21.27 12.30
N ASP A 242 -37.20 -21.11 13.63
CA ASP A 242 -36.52 -19.99 14.28
C ASP A 242 -34.99 -20.09 14.16
N ALA A 243 -34.40 -21.28 14.28
CA ALA A 243 -32.96 -21.45 14.04
C ALA A 243 -32.55 -20.95 12.63
N ARG A 244 -33.34 -21.30 11.60
CA ARG A 244 -33.16 -20.82 10.22
C ARG A 244 -33.36 -19.30 10.10
N PHE A 245 -34.37 -18.72 10.75
CA PHE A 245 -34.57 -17.25 10.75
C PHE A 245 -33.49 -16.50 11.55
N THR A 246 -32.97 -17.08 12.61
CA THR A 246 -31.84 -16.55 13.39
C THR A 246 -30.57 -16.52 12.55
N GLU A 247 -30.28 -17.58 11.79
CA GLU A 247 -29.14 -17.59 10.88
C GLU A 247 -29.35 -16.66 9.67
N ALA A 248 -30.56 -16.58 9.11
CA ALA A 248 -30.89 -15.61 8.07
C ALA A 248 -30.67 -14.17 8.55
N ARG A 249 -31.10 -13.82 9.78
CA ARG A 249 -30.88 -12.50 10.39
C ARG A 249 -29.39 -12.15 10.51
N LYS A 250 -28.53 -13.09 10.93
CA LYS A 250 -27.06 -12.89 10.97
C LYS A 250 -26.48 -12.62 9.57
N ASN A 251 -26.86 -13.42 8.58
CA ASN A 251 -26.34 -13.29 7.22
C ASN A 251 -26.80 -12.00 6.54
N ILE A 252 -28.03 -11.55 6.79
CA ILE A 252 -28.52 -10.23 6.39
C ILE A 252 -27.66 -9.14 7.03
N GLY A 253 -27.46 -9.15 8.35
CA GLY A 253 -26.63 -8.16 9.04
C GLY A 253 -25.19 -8.11 8.52
N SER A 254 -24.56 -9.27 8.31
CA SER A 254 -23.23 -9.39 7.69
C SER A 254 -23.18 -8.75 6.30
N ASN A 255 -24.19 -9.00 5.47
CA ASN A 255 -24.26 -8.44 4.13
C ASN A 255 -24.57 -6.93 4.13
N THR A 256 -25.41 -6.43 5.03
CA THR A 256 -25.61 -4.99 5.26
C THR A 256 -24.29 -4.30 5.63
N THR A 257 -23.48 -4.90 6.50
CA THR A 257 -22.14 -4.37 6.84
C THR A 257 -21.20 -4.36 5.64
N LYS A 258 -21.15 -5.43 4.84
CA LYS A 258 -20.34 -5.48 3.61
C LYS A 258 -20.78 -4.44 2.59
N ILE A 259 -22.09 -4.25 2.39
CA ILE A 259 -22.65 -3.24 1.48
C ILE A 259 -22.22 -1.84 1.93
N ALA A 260 -22.36 -1.50 3.22
CA ALA A 260 -21.95 -0.20 3.75
C ALA A 260 -20.44 0.08 3.59
N THR A 261 -19.59 -0.96 3.75
CA THR A 261 -18.15 -0.86 3.46
C THR A 261 -17.90 -0.64 1.97
N ASN A 262 -18.55 -1.41 1.09
CA ASN A 262 -18.40 -1.27 -0.36
C ASN A 262 -18.84 0.11 -0.85
N THR A 263 -19.94 0.68 -0.33
CA THR A 263 -20.37 2.05 -0.64
C THR A 263 -19.28 3.08 -0.29
N LYS A 264 -18.65 2.96 0.88
CA LYS A 264 -17.53 3.86 1.25
C LYS A 264 -16.34 3.71 0.30
N SER A 265 -15.98 2.48 -0.08
CA SER A 265 -14.91 2.22 -1.03
C SER A 265 -15.22 2.74 -2.43
N ILE A 266 -16.47 2.64 -2.90
CA ILE A 266 -16.92 3.18 -4.18
C ILE A 266 -16.82 4.71 -4.18
N ASN A 267 -17.35 5.39 -3.16
CA ASN A 267 -17.28 6.84 -3.06
C ASN A 267 -15.83 7.35 -3.08
N SER A 268 -14.93 6.72 -2.32
CA SER A 268 -13.50 7.07 -2.32
C SER A 268 -12.78 6.76 -3.63
N LEU A 269 -13.29 5.82 -4.44
CA LEU A 269 -12.81 5.61 -5.81
C LEU A 269 -13.32 6.71 -6.75
N SER A 270 -14.58 7.16 -6.63
CA SER A 270 -15.11 8.29 -7.41
C SER A 270 -14.33 9.58 -7.14
N GLU A 271 -14.13 9.95 -5.86
CA GLU A 271 -13.32 11.12 -5.46
C GLU A 271 -11.91 11.10 -6.07
N ARG A 272 -11.30 9.91 -6.17
CA ARG A 272 -9.97 9.71 -6.77
C ARG A 272 -9.97 9.75 -8.29
N ILE A 273 -11.08 9.40 -8.94
CA ILE A 273 -11.26 9.53 -10.40
C ILE A 273 -11.42 11.01 -10.74
N GLU A 274 -12.33 11.72 -10.09
CA GLU A 274 -12.57 13.16 -10.27
C GLU A 274 -11.29 13.99 -10.08
N ALA A 275 -10.53 13.71 -9.01
CA ALA A 275 -9.23 14.35 -8.78
C ALA A 275 -8.17 14.00 -9.85
N GLY A 276 -8.21 12.77 -10.39
CA GLY A 276 -7.33 12.33 -11.48
C GLY A 276 -7.65 12.99 -12.82
N GLU A 277 -8.93 13.19 -13.12
CA GLU A 277 -9.41 13.91 -14.31
C GLU A 277 -9.03 15.39 -14.24
N ALA A 278 -9.30 16.07 -13.13
CA ALA A 278 -8.94 17.47 -12.92
C ALA A 278 -7.42 17.73 -13.02
N LEU A 279 -6.60 16.82 -12.46
CA LEU A 279 -5.14 16.87 -12.61
C LEU A 279 -4.70 16.66 -14.07
N THR A 280 -5.39 15.79 -14.80
CA THR A 280 -5.10 15.48 -16.20
C THR A 280 -5.41 16.66 -17.11
N ASP A 281 -6.57 17.31 -16.94
CA ASP A 281 -6.95 18.51 -17.69
C ASP A 281 -6.03 19.72 -17.39
N THR A 282 -5.59 19.86 -16.14
CA THR A 282 -4.59 20.86 -15.75
C THR A 282 -3.28 20.63 -16.51
N ARG A 283 -2.78 19.39 -16.54
CA ARG A 283 -1.55 19.02 -17.26
C ARG A 283 -1.67 19.18 -18.78
N PHE A 284 -2.80 18.81 -19.38
CA PHE A 284 -3.03 19.05 -20.81
C PHE A 284 -3.11 20.54 -21.14
N THR A 285 -3.70 21.36 -20.27
CA THR A 285 -3.81 22.81 -20.49
C THR A 285 -2.46 23.51 -20.43
N GLU A 286 -1.62 23.20 -19.44
CA GLU A 286 -0.24 23.72 -19.40
C GLU A 286 0.61 23.17 -20.56
N THR A 287 0.40 21.92 -20.98
CA THR A 287 1.06 21.36 -22.17
C THR A 287 0.67 22.12 -23.45
N ARG A 288 -0.62 22.38 -23.68
CA ARG A 288 -1.13 23.19 -24.80
C ARG A 288 -0.52 24.60 -24.82
N LYS A 289 -0.42 25.25 -23.66
CA LYS A 289 0.20 26.56 -23.46
C LYS A 289 1.69 26.57 -23.82
N ASN A 290 2.45 25.55 -23.39
CA ASN A 290 3.88 25.43 -23.72
C ASN A 290 4.13 25.09 -25.19
N ILE A 291 3.29 24.25 -25.80
CA ILE A 291 3.31 24.00 -27.26
C ILE A 291 3.10 25.31 -28.01
N SER A 292 2.06 26.08 -27.67
CA SER A 292 1.77 27.38 -28.30
C SER A 292 2.94 28.37 -28.18
N SER A 293 3.51 28.52 -26.98
CA SER A 293 4.70 29.36 -26.75
C SER A 293 5.90 28.94 -27.62
N ASN A 294 6.12 27.64 -27.77
CA ASN A 294 7.22 27.13 -28.58
C ASN A 294 6.95 27.27 -30.09
N THR A 295 5.71 27.12 -30.56
CA THR A 295 5.31 27.47 -31.94
C THR A 295 5.61 28.93 -32.26
N THR A 296 5.30 29.87 -31.35
CA THR A 296 5.65 31.29 -31.53
C THR A 296 7.16 31.50 -31.59
N LYS A 297 7.95 30.87 -30.71
CA LYS A 297 9.43 30.97 -30.73
C LYS A 297 10.02 30.41 -32.02
N ILE A 298 9.53 29.28 -32.50
CA ILE A 298 9.96 28.66 -33.77
C ILE A 298 9.68 29.63 -34.93
N ALA A 299 8.47 30.20 -35.03
CA ALA A 299 8.14 31.15 -36.08
C ALA A 299 8.99 32.44 -36.05
N THR A 300 9.35 32.93 -34.86
CA THR A 300 10.31 34.04 -34.70
C THR A 300 11.71 33.63 -35.18
N ASN A 301 12.21 32.47 -34.76
CA ASN A 301 13.53 31.98 -35.18
C ASN A 301 13.61 31.77 -36.69
N THR A 302 12.56 31.24 -37.34
CA THR A 302 12.50 31.13 -38.81
C THR A 302 12.64 32.49 -39.49
N LYS A 303 11.95 33.54 -39.01
CA LYS A 303 12.11 34.90 -39.56
C LYS A 303 13.53 35.43 -39.38
N SER A 304 14.14 35.19 -38.21
CA SER A 304 15.52 35.60 -37.94
C SER A 304 16.54 34.87 -38.82
N ILE A 305 16.34 33.57 -39.08
CA ILE A 305 17.19 32.78 -39.98
C ILE A 305 17.09 33.30 -41.42
N ASN A 306 15.88 33.51 -41.94
CA ASN A 306 15.70 34.02 -43.30
C ASN A 306 16.39 35.39 -43.49
N SER A 307 16.22 36.31 -42.54
CA SER A 307 16.87 37.63 -42.59
C SER A 307 18.40 37.57 -42.43
N LEU A 308 18.94 36.51 -41.82
CA LEU A 308 20.39 36.26 -41.82
C LEU A 308 20.86 35.72 -43.17
N SER A 309 20.12 34.83 -43.84
CA SER A 309 20.43 34.35 -45.19
C SER A 309 20.43 35.51 -46.21
N GLU A 310 19.39 36.33 -46.24
CA GLU A 310 19.29 37.53 -47.09
C GLU A 310 20.50 38.46 -46.94
N ARG A 311 21.01 38.60 -45.71
CA ARG A 311 22.19 39.43 -45.39
C ARG A 311 23.52 38.77 -45.79
N ILE A 312 23.60 37.45 -45.81
CA ILE A 312 24.77 36.70 -46.30
C ILE A 312 24.84 36.82 -47.83
N GLU A 313 23.73 36.52 -48.53
CA GLU A 313 23.63 36.62 -50.00
C GLU A 313 23.97 38.04 -50.50
N ALA A 314 23.44 39.09 -49.84
CA ALA A 314 23.78 40.47 -50.15
C ALA A 314 25.25 40.82 -49.87
N GLY A 315 25.85 40.22 -48.83
CA GLY A 315 27.26 40.39 -48.48
C GLY A 315 28.22 39.73 -49.48
N GLU A 316 27.86 38.55 -49.98
CA GLU A 316 28.60 37.84 -51.03
C GLU A 316 28.54 38.59 -52.35
N ALA A 317 27.34 39.02 -52.79
CA ALA A 317 27.17 39.80 -54.02
C ALA A 317 27.94 41.15 -53.99
N LEU A 318 27.96 41.83 -52.84
CA LEU A 318 28.77 43.04 -52.64
C LEU A 318 30.27 42.75 -52.72
N THR A 319 30.71 41.60 -52.21
CA THR A 319 32.11 41.18 -52.20
C THR A 319 32.59 40.85 -53.63
N ASP A 320 31.82 40.10 -54.40
CA ASP A 320 32.11 39.81 -55.81
C ASP A 320 32.12 41.06 -56.70
N THR A 321 31.22 42.01 -56.43
CA THR A 321 31.21 43.32 -57.09
C THR A 321 32.52 44.06 -56.83
N ARG A 322 32.97 44.11 -55.57
CA ARG A 322 34.24 44.74 -55.18
C ARG A 322 35.45 44.05 -55.80
N PHE A 323 35.53 42.72 -55.78
CA PHE A 323 36.63 41.98 -56.43
C PHE A 323 36.64 42.17 -57.95
N THR A 324 35.49 42.32 -58.59
CA THR A 324 35.39 42.55 -60.04
C THR A 324 35.89 43.94 -60.42
N GLU A 325 35.50 44.99 -59.68
CA GLU A 325 36.04 46.34 -59.89
C GLU A 325 37.53 46.43 -59.52
N THR A 326 37.99 45.73 -58.49
CA THR A 326 39.43 45.62 -58.18
C THR A 326 40.22 44.97 -59.31
N ARG A 327 39.75 43.85 -59.88
CA ARG A 327 40.38 43.19 -61.05
C ARG A 327 40.44 44.12 -62.27
N LYS A 328 39.38 44.87 -62.54
CA LYS A 328 39.31 45.89 -63.61
C LYS A 328 40.33 47.02 -63.42
N ASN A 329 40.48 47.53 -62.20
CA ASN A 329 41.48 48.58 -61.89
C ASN A 329 42.93 48.07 -61.94
N ILE A 330 43.18 46.84 -61.47
CA ILE A 330 44.48 46.18 -61.64
C ILE A 330 44.83 46.06 -63.13
N SER A 331 43.91 45.55 -63.96
CA SER A 331 44.10 45.42 -65.42
C SER A 331 44.39 46.76 -66.12
N SER A 332 43.64 47.81 -65.77
CA SER A 332 43.88 49.17 -66.25
C SER A 332 45.27 49.69 -65.89
N ASN A 333 45.72 49.46 -64.65
CA ASN A 333 47.03 49.90 -64.19
C ASN A 333 48.18 49.08 -64.79
N THR A 334 48.02 47.77 -64.98
CA THR A 334 48.97 46.93 -65.73
C THR A 334 49.16 47.45 -67.17
N THR A 335 48.08 47.84 -67.85
CA THR A 335 48.16 48.47 -69.18
C THR A 335 48.92 49.80 -69.15
N LYS A 336 48.65 50.67 -68.17
CA LYS A 336 49.36 51.96 -67.99
C LYS A 336 50.86 51.74 -67.73
N ILE A 337 51.22 50.78 -66.89
CA ILE A 337 52.61 50.41 -66.59
C ILE A 337 53.32 49.95 -67.87
N ALA A 338 52.71 49.05 -68.65
CA ALA A 338 53.28 48.58 -69.92
C ALA A 338 53.50 49.72 -70.94
N THR A 339 52.58 50.69 -71.01
CA THR A 339 52.76 51.91 -71.82
C THR A 339 53.91 52.77 -71.30
N ASN A 340 53.96 53.04 -70.00
CA ASN A 340 55.03 53.84 -69.40
C ASN A 340 56.41 53.20 -69.60
N THR A 341 56.54 51.87 -69.47
CA THR A 341 57.78 51.14 -69.76
C THR A 341 58.24 51.34 -71.21
N LYS A 342 57.32 51.29 -72.20
CA LYS A 342 57.64 51.59 -73.60
C LYS A 342 58.14 53.03 -73.77
N SER A 343 57.49 54.00 -73.14
CA SER A 343 57.91 55.41 -73.19
C SER A 343 59.28 55.64 -72.54
N ILE A 344 59.56 55.00 -71.40
CA ILE A 344 60.86 55.07 -70.71
C ILE A 344 61.98 54.48 -71.58
N ASN A 345 61.74 53.32 -72.21
CA ASN A 345 62.71 52.71 -73.12
C ASN A 345 63.02 53.61 -74.32
N GLY A 346 61.99 54.16 -74.98
CA GLY A 346 62.18 55.09 -76.10
C GLY A 346 62.87 56.42 -75.72
N LEU A 347 62.73 56.87 -74.47
CA LEU A 347 63.51 58.00 -73.95
C LEU A 347 64.98 57.61 -73.70
N SER A 348 65.23 56.43 -73.15
CA SER A 348 66.59 55.90 -72.92
C SER A 348 67.37 55.72 -74.24
N GLU A 349 66.73 55.18 -75.27
CA GLU A 349 67.28 55.06 -76.63
C GLU A 349 67.64 56.43 -77.22
N ARG A 350 66.75 57.43 -77.08
CA ARG A 350 67.01 58.80 -77.54
C ARG A 350 68.16 59.48 -76.81
N ILE A 351 68.25 59.32 -75.49
CA ILE A 351 69.38 59.84 -74.68
C ILE A 351 70.70 59.19 -75.14
N THR A 352 70.69 57.86 -75.36
CA THR A 352 71.84 57.11 -75.85
C THR A 352 72.27 57.54 -77.26
N GLY A 353 71.30 57.89 -78.13
CA GLY A 353 71.55 58.42 -79.47
C GLY A 353 72.18 59.83 -79.44
N GLU A 354 71.61 60.74 -78.64
CA GLU A 354 72.11 62.12 -78.57
C GLU A 354 73.46 62.24 -77.86
N ALA A 355 73.77 61.33 -76.92
CA ALA A 355 75.11 61.19 -76.35
C ALA A 355 76.14 60.86 -77.45
N LYS A 356 75.90 59.80 -78.24
CA LYS A 356 76.78 59.43 -79.37
C LYS A 356 76.91 60.54 -80.41
N SER A 357 75.81 61.24 -80.72
CA SER A 357 75.80 62.43 -81.58
C SER A 357 76.72 63.54 -81.04
N THR A 358 76.68 63.77 -79.72
CA THR A 358 77.53 64.74 -79.01
C THR A 358 79.00 64.34 -79.04
N ASP A 359 79.33 63.08 -78.78
CA ASP A 359 80.71 62.58 -78.85
C ASP A 359 81.31 62.74 -80.25
N ILE A 360 80.54 62.44 -81.30
CA ILE A 360 80.96 62.65 -82.70
C ILE A 360 81.21 64.13 -82.98
N ARG A 361 80.32 65.03 -82.53
CA ARG A 361 80.48 66.50 -82.67
C ARG A 361 81.73 67.00 -81.94
N PHE A 362 82.02 66.49 -80.73
CA PHE A 362 83.25 66.85 -80.02
C PHE A 362 84.51 66.28 -80.69
N ALA A 363 84.51 65.01 -81.13
CA ALA A 363 85.65 64.41 -81.82
C ALA A 363 86.03 65.18 -83.10
N GLN A 364 85.04 65.58 -83.91
CA GLN A 364 85.27 66.42 -85.08
C GLN A 364 85.74 67.83 -84.71
N THR A 365 85.26 68.40 -83.60
CA THR A 365 85.73 69.70 -83.08
C THR A 365 87.19 69.64 -82.64
N TYR A 366 87.61 68.63 -81.89
CA TYR A 366 89.01 68.42 -81.51
C TYR A 366 89.92 68.23 -82.74
N LYS A 367 89.46 67.48 -83.75
CA LYS A 367 90.19 67.32 -85.03
C LYS A 367 90.35 68.67 -85.76
N ASN A 368 89.32 69.51 -85.78
CA ASN A 368 89.37 70.85 -86.37
C ASN A 368 90.32 71.79 -85.59
N ILE A 369 90.32 71.73 -84.26
CA ILE A 369 91.25 72.47 -83.41
C ILE A 369 92.69 72.04 -83.70
N GLY A 370 92.98 70.73 -83.72
CA GLY A 370 94.33 70.22 -84.04
C GLY A 370 94.82 70.66 -85.43
N ASN A 371 93.96 70.60 -86.44
CA ASN A 371 94.26 71.12 -87.78
C ASN A 371 94.61 72.62 -87.77
N ASN A 372 93.88 73.42 -87.00
CA ASN A 372 94.14 74.86 -86.87
C ASN A 372 95.42 75.15 -86.08
N THR A 373 95.72 74.40 -85.01
CA THR A 373 97.00 74.48 -84.28
C THR A 373 98.19 74.23 -85.21
N THR A 374 98.11 73.21 -86.06
CA THR A 374 99.15 72.93 -87.07
C THR A 374 99.31 74.07 -88.07
N LYS A 375 98.20 74.64 -88.58
CA LYS A 375 98.24 75.82 -89.46
C LYS A 375 98.87 77.04 -88.77
N ILE A 376 98.54 77.29 -87.50
CA ILE A 376 99.12 78.38 -86.71
C ILE A 376 100.63 78.19 -86.58
N ALA A 377 101.09 76.99 -86.20
CA ALA A 377 102.52 76.68 -86.10
C ALA A 377 103.26 76.88 -87.44
N THR A 378 102.66 76.46 -88.56
CA THR A 378 103.19 76.71 -89.91
C THR A 378 103.27 78.21 -90.22
N ASN A 379 102.22 78.98 -89.92
CA ASN A 379 102.21 80.42 -90.13
C ASN A 379 103.24 81.14 -89.26
N THR A 380 103.41 80.76 -87.99
CA THR A 380 104.45 81.29 -87.10
C THR A 380 105.86 81.04 -87.68
N LYS A 381 106.13 79.85 -88.22
CA LYS A 381 107.40 79.54 -88.90
C LYS A 381 107.60 80.41 -90.16
N ASN A 382 106.55 80.62 -90.95
CA ASN A 382 106.60 81.48 -92.14
C ASN A 382 106.84 82.95 -91.79
N VAL A 383 106.19 83.48 -90.75
CA VAL A 383 106.43 84.83 -90.23
C VAL A 383 107.88 84.97 -89.77
N ALA A 384 108.41 84.02 -88.98
CA ALA A 384 109.81 84.05 -88.54
C ALA A 384 110.82 84.00 -89.70
N ASN A 385 110.52 83.27 -90.78
CA ASN A 385 111.32 83.27 -92.00
C ASN A 385 111.25 84.62 -92.73
N ASN A 386 110.06 85.22 -92.84
CA ASN A 386 109.88 86.55 -93.44
C ASN A 386 110.63 87.63 -92.64
N THR A 387 110.62 87.56 -91.31
CA THR A 387 111.41 88.46 -90.44
C THR A 387 112.91 88.34 -90.74
N LYS A 388 113.45 87.11 -90.90
CA LYS A 388 114.86 86.91 -91.29
C LYS A 388 115.16 87.49 -92.67
N ALA A 389 114.27 87.33 -93.64
CA ALA A 389 114.44 87.92 -94.98
C ALA A 389 114.43 89.46 -94.94
N ILE A 390 113.54 90.06 -94.15
CA ILE A 390 113.49 91.52 -93.94
C ILE A 390 114.80 92.04 -93.31
N ILE A 391 115.34 91.34 -92.30
CA ILE A 391 116.64 91.69 -91.70
C ILE A 391 117.77 91.59 -92.74
N SER A 392 117.80 90.52 -93.54
CA SER A 392 118.81 90.36 -94.61
C SER A 392 118.72 91.47 -95.67
N ASN A 393 117.51 91.89 -96.03
CA ASN A 393 117.29 93.01 -96.95
C ASN A 393 117.72 94.34 -96.32
N SER A 394 117.40 94.58 -95.04
CA SER A 394 117.84 95.78 -94.30
C SER A 394 119.36 95.91 -94.28
N ASN A 395 120.08 94.84 -93.95
CA ASN A 395 121.55 94.82 -93.94
C ASN A 395 122.14 95.03 -95.35
N THR A 396 121.43 94.63 -96.40
CA THR A 396 121.84 94.84 -97.80
C THR A 396 121.62 96.29 -98.22
N LEU A 397 120.51 96.92 -97.82
CA LEU A 397 120.25 98.35 -98.03
C LEU A 397 121.25 99.23 -97.28
N GLU A 398 121.62 98.87 -96.04
CA GLU A 398 122.65 99.58 -95.27
C GLU A 398 124.01 99.57 -95.99
N ARG A 399 124.40 98.42 -96.58
CA ARG A 399 125.60 98.31 -97.42
C ARG A 399 125.50 99.19 -98.68
N TYR A 400 124.38 99.19 -99.37
CA TYR A 400 124.18 100.06 -100.54
C TYR A 400 124.22 101.54 -100.18
N GLY A 401 123.68 101.94 -99.02
CA GLY A 401 123.81 103.31 -98.51
C GLY A 401 125.28 103.72 -98.29
N LYS A 402 126.10 102.84 -97.70
CA LYS A 402 127.55 103.07 -97.54
C LYS A 402 128.26 103.20 -98.89
N GLN A 403 127.95 102.34 -99.86
CA GLN A 403 128.52 102.43 -101.21
C GLN A 403 128.08 103.68 -101.97
N LEU A 404 126.86 104.18 -101.76
CA LEU A 404 126.41 105.45 -102.32
C LEU A 404 127.16 106.64 -101.73
N ASN A 405 127.41 106.66 -100.42
CA ASN A 405 128.23 107.71 -99.80
C ASN A 405 129.66 107.70 -100.36
N GLU A 406 130.29 106.52 -100.48
CA GLU A 406 131.60 106.40 -101.14
C GLU A 406 131.59 106.90 -102.60
N HIS A 407 130.48 106.72 -103.32
CA HIS A 407 130.34 107.20 -104.69
C HIS A 407 130.18 108.72 -104.75
N ASP A 408 129.43 109.31 -103.81
CA ASP A 408 129.24 110.75 -103.71
C ASP A 408 130.55 111.48 -103.34
N GLU A 409 131.34 110.91 -102.43
CA GLU A 409 132.72 111.35 -102.14
C GLU A 409 133.61 111.29 -103.40
N LYS A 410 133.56 110.18 -104.15
CA LYS A 410 134.33 110.00 -105.39
C LYS A 410 133.88 110.99 -106.48
N ILE A 411 132.58 111.24 -106.63
CA ILE A 411 132.03 112.25 -107.56
C ILE A 411 132.47 113.65 -107.16
N THR A 412 132.36 114.00 -105.87
CA THR A 412 132.83 115.28 -105.33
C THR A 412 134.33 115.47 -105.57
N PHE A 413 135.15 114.45 -105.37
CA PHE A 413 136.59 114.49 -105.68
C PHE A 413 136.87 114.65 -107.18
N LEU A 414 136.08 114.02 -108.05
CA LEU A 414 136.20 114.14 -109.51
C LEU A 414 135.77 115.54 -109.99
N ASN A 415 134.66 116.09 -109.50
CA ASN A 415 134.24 117.47 -109.79
C ASN A 415 135.35 118.46 -109.39
N ASN A 416 135.87 118.35 -108.17
CA ASN A 416 137.01 119.14 -107.72
C ASN A 416 138.27 118.97 -108.61
N LYS A 417 138.46 117.84 -109.30
CA LYS A 417 139.53 117.69 -110.32
C LYS A 417 139.17 118.37 -111.64
N VAL A 418 137.93 118.23 -112.10
CA VAL A 418 137.43 118.88 -113.32
C VAL A 418 137.52 120.40 -113.18
N ASP A 419 137.05 120.99 -112.08
CA ASP A 419 137.10 122.44 -111.83
C ASP A 419 138.53 122.99 -111.83
N ARG A 420 139.48 122.27 -111.18
CA ARG A 420 140.91 122.62 -111.22
C ARG A 420 141.47 122.55 -112.64
N ASN A 421 141.16 121.50 -113.40
CA ASN A 421 141.59 121.37 -114.79
C ASN A 421 140.97 122.47 -115.67
N THR A 422 139.69 122.83 -115.47
CA THR A 422 139.01 123.92 -116.18
C THR A 422 139.63 125.28 -115.83
N GLY A 423 140.06 125.49 -114.59
CA GLY A 423 140.83 126.67 -114.18
C GLY A 423 142.19 126.75 -114.89
N LEU A 424 142.96 125.65 -114.88
CA LEU A 424 144.25 125.56 -115.57
C LEU A 424 144.12 125.72 -117.09
N ILE A 425 143.05 125.20 -117.70
CA ILE A 425 142.76 125.41 -119.12
C ILE A 425 142.48 126.90 -119.40
N LYS A 426 141.66 127.58 -118.59
CA LYS A 426 141.41 129.02 -118.73
C LYS A 426 142.68 129.85 -118.59
N GLU A 427 143.54 129.53 -117.63
CA GLU A 427 144.84 130.19 -117.46
C GLU A 427 145.74 129.96 -118.68
N ASN A 428 145.83 128.72 -119.17
CA ASN A 428 146.62 128.39 -120.36
C ASN A 428 146.07 129.08 -121.62
N THR A 429 144.75 129.14 -121.81
CA THR A 429 144.14 129.88 -122.94
C THR A 429 144.48 131.37 -122.86
N TYR A 430 144.42 131.99 -121.68
CA TYR A 430 144.83 133.40 -121.51
C TYR A 430 146.32 133.61 -121.80
N ARG A 431 147.18 132.68 -121.35
CA ARG A 431 148.63 132.74 -121.60
C ARG A 431 148.99 132.50 -123.07
N ILE A 432 148.26 131.61 -123.77
CA ILE A 432 148.39 131.38 -125.21
C ILE A 432 147.94 132.62 -125.98
N ASN A 433 146.75 133.18 -125.70
CA ASN A 433 146.29 134.41 -126.34
C ASN A 433 147.31 135.56 -126.17
N LYS A 434 147.80 135.80 -124.94
CA LYS A 434 148.85 136.81 -124.72
C LYS A 434 150.15 136.52 -125.50
N LEU A 435 150.53 135.26 -125.70
CA LEU A 435 151.65 134.87 -126.56
C LEU A 435 151.35 135.12 -128.05
N GLU A 436 150.12 134.91 -128.51
CA GLU A 436 149.73 135.14 -129.91
C GLU A 436 149.71 136.62 -130.27
N HIS A 437 149.19 137.50 -129.39
CA HIS A 437 149.34 138.95 -129.54
C HIS A 437 150.83 139.36 -129.43
N GLY A 438 151.60 138.72 -128.53
CA GLY A 438 153.06 138.88 -128.46
C GLY A 438 153.79 138.49 -129.75
N MET A 439 153.30 137.47 -130.46
CA MET A 439 153.85 136.99 -131.72
C MET A 439 153.46 137.89 -132.90
N SER A 440 152.24 138.43 -132.95
CA SER A 440 151.86 139.40 -133.99
C SER A 440 152.64 140.71 -133.84
N LEU A 441 152.84 141.19 -132.59
CA LEU A 441 153.74 142.30 -132.24
C LEU A 441 155.16 142.08 -132.78
N MET A 442 155.76 140.93 -132.46
CA MET A 442 157.10 140.57 -132.94
C MET A 442 157.18 140.51 -134.46
N ALA A 443 156.18 139.91 -135.13
CA ALA A 443 156.10 139.85 -136.59
C ALA A 443 156.00 141.24 -137.23
N ALA A 444 155.25 142.16 -136.61
CA ALA A 444 155.16 143.54 -137.07
C ALA A 444 156.52 144.24 -136.95
N MET A 445 157.20 144.07 -135.81
CA MET A 445 158.52 144.67 -135.55
C MET A 445 159.63 144.12 -136.45
N SER A 446 159.57 142.83 -136.83
CA SER A 446 160.51 142.23 -137.79
C SER A 446 160.29 142.69 -139.24
N ASN A 447 159.05 143.02 -139.60
CA ASN A 447 158.70 143.48 -140.95
C ASN A 447 159.07 144.95 -141.22
N LEU A 448 159.43 145.72 -140.18
CA LEU A 448 159.96 147.07 -140.33
C LEU A 448 161.27 147.07 -141.14
N THR A 449 161.42 148.00 -142.08
CA THR A 449 162.64 148.18 -142.90
C THR A 449 163.79 148.82 -142.11
N GLN A 450 164.87 149.25 -142.78
CA GLN A 450 165.96 150.04 -142.18
C GLN A 450 165.92 151.53 -142.61
N ASP A 451 164.77 152.01 -143.08
CA ASP A 451 164.56 153.42 -143.44
C ASP A 451 164.33 154.27 -142.19
N ASP A 452 164.65 155.57 -142.26
CA ASP A 452 164.67 156.49 -141.09
C ASP A 452 163.38 156.47 -140.27
N VAL A 453 162.22 156.43 -140.94
CA VAL A 453 160.90 156.19 -140.33
C VAL A 453 160.18 155.13 -141.14
N THR A 454 159.77 154.05 -140.48
CA THR A 454 159.16 152.88 -141.11
C THR A 454 157.97 152.38 -140.29
N MET A 455 156.97 151.80 -140.96
CA MET A 455 155.76 151.26 -140.34
C MET A 455 155.44 149.93 -141.00
N ALA A 456 155.06 148.93 -140.20
CA ALA A 456 154.80 147.59 -140.70
C ALA A 456 153.69 146.89 -139.91
N LEU A 457 152.94 146.04 -140.61
CA LEU A 457 151.92 145.19 -140.02
C LEU A 457 152.48 143.78 -139.79
N GLY A 458 152.03 143.17 -138.70
CA GLY A 458 152.31 141.78 -138.34
C GLY A 458 151.01 141.03 -138.08
N TYR A 459 151.00 139.74 -138.39
CA TYR A 459 149.84 138.88 -138.22
C TYR A 459 150.28 137.52 -137.68
N TYR A 460 149.62 137.05 -136.62
CA TYR A 460 149.88 135.73 -136.04
C TYR A 460 148.59 135.14 -135.45
N ASN A 461 148.22 133.95 -135.93
CA ASN A 461 147.06 133.16 -135.51
C ASN A 461 145.74 133.96 -135.32
N GLY A 462 145.41 134.87 -136.25
CA GLY A 462 144.23 135.72 -136.21
C GLY A 462 144.51 137.13 -135.68
N ASN A 463 145.49 137.29 -134.79
CA ASN A 463 145.79 138.57 -134.16
C ASN A 463 146.69 139.43 -135.07
N THR A 464 146.35 140.71 -135.18
CA THR A 464 147.09 141.69 -135.99
C THR A 464 147.79 142.70 -135.07
N ALA A 465 148.94 143.22 -135.50
CA ALA A 465 149.65 144.29 -134.81
C ALA A 465 150.22 145.31 -135.80
N LEU A 466 150.35 146.55 -135.32
CA LEU A 466 151.05 147.63 -135.99
C LEU A 466 152.35 147.92 -135.23
N ALA A 467 153.47 147.88 -135.95
CA ALA A 467 154.75 148.38 -135.47
C ALA A 467 155.10 149.68 -136.16
N MET A 468 155.78 150.56 -135.42
CA MET A 468 156.47 151.74 -135.92
C MET A 468 157.94 151.62 -135.54
N GLY A 469 158.82 151.96 -136.47
CA GLY A 469 160.26 151.98 -136.30
C GLY A 469 160.82 153.34 -136.66
N ILE A 470 161.79 153.79 -135.87
CA ILE A 470 162.71 154.86 -136.24
C ILE A 470 164.09 154.22 -136.31
N ASN A 471 164.70 154.25 -137.50
CA ASN A 471 166.10 153.89 -137.66
C ASN A 471 166.95 155.15 -137.65
N TYR A 472 168.14 155.09 -137.06
CA TYR A 472 169.06 156.23 -137.07
C TYR A 472 170.48 155.75 -137.35
N ALA A 473 171.03 156.18 -138.48
CA ALA A 473 172.43 155.95 -138.84
C ALA A 473 173.33 156.88 -138.01
N LEU A 474 173.87 156.38 -136.89
CA LEU A 474 174.85 157.11 -136.08
C LEU A 474 176.18 157.27 -136.82
N MET A 475 176.55 156.27 -137.61
CA MET A 475 177.76 156.25 -138.45
C MET A 475 177.45 155.43 -139.72
N PRO A 476 178.23 155.56 -140.83
CA PRO A 476 177.97 154.85 -142.09
C PRO A 476 177.91 153.32 -141.97
N ASN A 477 178.46 152.77 -140.90
CA ASN A 477 178.50 151.34 -140.57
C ASN A 477 177.72 150.97 -139.28
N MET A 478 176.99 151.90 -138.65
CA MET A 478 176.24 151.64 -137.43
C MET A 478 174.88 152.33 -137.44
N ASN A 479 173.81 151.52 -137.35
CA ASN A 479 172.45 151.99 -137.18
C ASN A 479 171.85 151.55 -135.83
N VAL A 480 170.93 152.37 -135.31
CA VAL A 480 170.13 152.04 -134.14
C VAL A 480 168.66 152.15 -134.51
N LYS A 481 167.95 151.05 -134.34
CA LYS A 481 166.52 150.92 -134.63
C LYS A 481 165.75 150.83 -133.33
N PHE A 482 165.02 151.90 -133.02
CA PHE A 482 164.00 151.90 -131.99
C PHE A 482 162.68 151.47 -132.64
N SER A 483 161.97 150.54 -132.03
CA SER A 483 160.67 150.10 -132.51
C SER A 483 159.68 149.94 -131.37
N ALA A 484 158.46 150.38 -131.61
CA ALA A 484 157.33 150.18 -130.72
C ALA A 484 156.22 149.50 -131.51
N ALA A 485 155.51 148.58 -130.89
CA ALA A 485 154.35 147.94 -131.50
C ALA A 485 153.19 147.81 -130.50
N ALA A 486 151.98 147.90 -131.04
CA ALA A 486 150.74 147.57 -130.36
C ALA A 486 149.98 146.55 -131.21
N ASP A 487 149.27 145.61 -130.57
CA ASP A 487 148.23 144.85 -131.24
C ASP A 487 147.09 145.79 -131.68
N THR A 488 146.30 145.41 -132.67
CA THR A 488 145.22 146.27 -133.20
C THR A 488 144.09 146.54 -132.19
N GLU A 489 144.06 145.81 -131.08
CA GLU A 489 143.14 146.01 -129.95
C GLU A 489 143.77 146.76 -128.77
N PHE A 490 145.07 147.11 -128.85
CA PHE A 490 145.85 147.79 -127.81
C PHE A 490 145.87 147.08 -126.43
N THR A 491 145.72 145.75 -126.42
CA THR A 491 145.78 144.92 -125.21
C THR A 491 147.20 144.51 -124.81
N GLN A 492 148.13 144.47 -125.77
CA GLN A 492 149.55 144.18 -125.57
C GLN A 492 150.42 145.18 -126.33
N THR A 493 151.48 145.66 -125.70
CA THR A 493 152.49 146.51 -126.34
C THR A 493 153.87 145.90 -126.18
N SER A 494 154.72 146.11 -127.18
CA SER A 494 156.13 145.70 -127.18
C SER A 494 157.02 146.88 -127.54
N LEU A 495 158.21 146.92 -126.93
CA LEU A 495 159.26 147.90 -127.20
C LEU A 495 160.54 147.12 -127.52
N GLY A 496 161.17 147.45 -128.63
CA GLY A 496 162.40 146.83 -129.09
C GLY A 496 163.45 147.87 -129.45
N VAL A 497 164.70 147.61 -129.05
CA VAL A 497 165.86 148.40 -129.45
C VAL A 497 166.89 147.44 -130.03
N GLY A 498 167.23 147.63 -131.30
CA GLY A 498 168.28 146.90 -131.99
C GLY A 498 169.41 147.84 -132.39
N ILE A 499 170.66 147.42 -132.19
CA ILE A 499 171.85 148.11 -132.69
C ILE A 499 172.47 147.21 -133.75
N GLY A 500 172.49 147.67 -135.00
CA GLY A 500 173.16 147.01 -136.11
C GLY A 500 174.52 147.66 -136.34
N TYR A 501 175.59 146.86 -136.27
CA TYR A 501 176.93 147.29 -136.68
C TYR A 501 177.41 146.39 -137.82
N SER A 502 177.80 147.00 -138.93
CA SER A 502 178.29 146.31 -140.12
C SER A 502 179.81 146.30 -140.15
N PHE A 503 180.39 145.10 -140.22
CA PHE A 503 181.83 144.90 -140.41
C PHE A 503 182.10 144.61 -141.89
N GLN A 504 183.14 145.24 -142.44
CA GLN A 504 183.77 144.85 -143.71
C GLN A 504 184.96 143.94 -143.42
#